data_AF-A0AAD0WC80-F1
#
_entry.id   AF-A0AAD0WC80-F1
#
_cell.length_a   1.000
_cell.length_b   1.000
_cell.length_c   1.000
_cell.angle_alpha   90.00
_cell.angle_beta   90.00
_cell.angle_gamma   90.00
#
_symmetry.space_group_name_H-M   'P 1'
#
loop_
_entity.id
_entity.type
_entity.pdbx_description
1 polymer ?
#
loop_
_entity_poly.entity_id
_entity_poly.type
_entity_poly.pdbx_seq_one_letter_code
_entity_poly.pdbx_strand_id
1 'polypeptide(L)'
;MKKILFICALLSGVLLFGCGSEDSPKGEKNTPGNTATLYFDALYNQKDFDLAMQYATPKMARIMKSYGTASQFARNLINMQYDEVVIEVDMTNMSLREQYGDKANINLIFTGYFNGKKIDDMRSVQMIRKKSNWYIEKINPDPFAR
;
A
#
# COMPACT_ATOMS: atom_id res chain seq x y z
N MET A 1 -58.52 -10.29 25.68
CA MET A 1 -57.86 -9.76 24.47
C MET A 1 -56.84 -8.66 24.82
N LYS A 2 -55.89 -8.91 25.74
CA LYS A 2 -54.88 -7.92 26.16
C LYS A 2 -53.43 -8.43 26.08
N LYS A 3 -53.24 -9.73 25.79
CA LYS A 3 -51.91 -10.36 25.71
C LYS A 3 -51.31 -10.39 24.31
N ILE A 4 -52.12 -10.15 23.26
CA ILE A 4 -51.66 -10.17 21.86
C ILE A 4 -51.08 -8.80 21.44
N LEU A 5 -51.53 -7.71 22.07
CA LEU A 5 -51.02 -6.36 21.75
C LEU A 5 -49.59 -6.11 22.28
N PHE A 6 -49.11 -6.91 23.23
CA PHE A 6 -47.77 -6.75 23.82
C PHE A 6 -46.66 -7.42 23.01
N ILE A 7 -47.01 -8.30 22.06
CA ILE A 7 -46.04 -9.09 21.30
C ILE A 7 -45.54 -8.31 20.06
N CYS A 8 -46.36 -7.40 19.53
CA CYS A 8 -45.95 -6.54 18.40
C CYS A 8 -45.00 -5.40 18.81
N ALA A 9 -44.89 -5.05 20.10
CA ALA A 9 -44.02 -3.97 20.56
C ALA A 9 -42.55 -4.41 20.77
N LEU A 10 -42.27 -5.72 20.80
CA LEU A 10 -40.92 -6.26 21.07
C LEU A 10 -40.14 -6.62 19.79
N LEU A 11 -40.80 -6.64 18.63
CA LEU A 11 -40.19 -7.04 17.35
C LEU A 11 -39.62 -5.85 16.53
N SER A 12 -39.70 -4.64 17.07
CA SER A 12 -39.27 -3.42 16.35
C SER A 12 -37.87 -2.92 16.73
N GLY A 13 -37.11 -3.70 17.52
CA GLY A 13 -35.84 -3.27 18.13
C GLY A 13 -34.54 -3.81 17.51
N VAL A 14 -34.57 -4.58 16.42
CA VAL A 14 -33.36 -5.29 15.92
C VAL A 14 -32.98 -4.91 14.48
N LEU A 15 -32.99 -3.61 14.14
CA LEU A 15 -32.50 -3.14 12.84
C LEU A 15 -31.62 -1.89 12.91
N LEU A 16 -30.82 -1.73 13.97
CA LEU A 16 -29.76 -0.70 14.01
C LEU A 16 -28.41 -1.30 14.38
N PHE A 17 -27.93 -2.24 13.57
CA PHE A 17 -26.48 -2.43 13.39
C PHE A 17 -26.03 -1.54 12.22
N GLY A 18 -26.01 -0.23 12.48
CA GLY A 18 -25.26 0.72 11.66
C GLY A 18 -23.78 0.61 12.01
N CYS A 19 -23.08 -0.32 11.37
CA CYS A 19 -21.64 -0.41 11.43
C CYS A 19 -21.04 0.54 10.39
N GLY A 20 -20.17 1.45 10.82
CA GLY A 20 -19.34 2.24 9.91
C GLY A 20 -18.85 3.53 10.55
N SER A 21 -17.81 3.46 11.37
CA SER A 21 -17.03 4.63 11.77
C SER A 21 -16.48 5.33 10.53
N GLU A 22 -17.01 6.53 10.25
CA GLU A 22 -16.65 7.38 9.13
C GLU A 22 -15.38 8.19 9.41
N ASP A 23 -14.29 7.53 9.80
CA ASP A 23 -12.98 8.16 9.96
C ASP A 23 -11.97 7.48 9.04
N SER A 24 -12.19 7.60 7.73
CA SER A 24 -11.13 7.39 6.74
C SER A 24 -10.88 8.72 6.03
N PRO A 25 -9.62 9.23 6.01
CA PRO A 25 -9.32 10.49 5.34
C PRO A 25 -9.84 10.46 3.91
N LYS A 26 -10.53 11.54 3.50
CA LYS A 26 -11.10 11.76 2.17
C LYS A 26 -9.99 11.96 1.12
N GLY A 27 -9.18 10.94 0.90
CA GLY A 27 -8.33 10.78 -0.28
C GLY A 27 -8.86 9.62 -1.11
N GLU A 28 -8.75 9.69 -2.44
CA GLU A 28 -8.99 8.52 -3.28
C GLU A 28 -8.10 7.37 -2.80
N LYS A 29 -8.69 6.31 -2.23
CA LYS A 29 -7.96 5.13 -1.73
C LYS A 29 -7.12 4.44 -2.82
N ASN A 30 -7.35 4.76 -4.08
CA ASN A 30 -6.76 4.12 -5.26
C ASN A 30 -5.92 5.11 -6.09
N THR A 31 -5.10 5.91 -5.42
CA THR A 31 -4.03 6.68 -6.08
C THR A 31 -2.78 5.81 -6.24
N PRO A 32 -1.94 6.08 -7.26
CA PRO A 32 -0.70 5.31 -7.43
C PRO A 32 0.24 5.47 -6.23
N GLY A 33 0.32 6.68 -5.65
CA GLY A 33 1.12 6.92 -4.44
C GLY A 33 0.68 6.09 -3.24
N ASN A 34 -0.63 6.01 -2.98
CA ASN A 34 -1.17 5.19 -1.89
C ASN A 34 -0.90 3.70 -2.14
N THR A 35 -1.15 3.21 -3.36
CA THR A 35 -0.87 1.81 -3.71
C THR A 35 0.61 1.47 -3.58
N ALA A 36 1.52 2.37 -3.99
CA ALA A 36 2.96 2.17 -3.83
C ALA A 36 3.35 2.11 -2.34
N THR A 37 2.79 2.99 -1.51
CA THR A 37 3.01 2.98 -0.06
C THR A 37 2.56 1.66 0.57
N LEU A 38 1.34 1.20 0.25
CA LEU A 38 0.80 -0.07 0.74
C LEU A 38 1.62 -1.29 0.30
N TYR A 39 2.17 -1.27 -0.92
CA TYR A 39 3.05 -2.33 -1.41
C TYR A 39 4.31 -2.47 -0.55
N PHE A 40 4.98 -1.36 -0.25
CA PHE A 40 6.22 -1.40 0.53
C PHE A 40 5.95 -1.61 2.02
N ASP A 41 4.85 -1.09 2.56
CA ASP A 41 4.44 -1.35 3.94
C ASP A 41 4.19 -2.84 4.18
N ALA A 42 3.49 -3.50 3.24
CA ALA A 42 3.30 -4.95 3.26
C ALA A 42 4.64 -5.71 3.25
N LEU A 43 5.63 -5.24 2.48
CA LEU A 43 6.95 -5.88 2.41
C LEU A 43 7.81 -5.68 3.66
N TYR A 44 7.88 -4.46 4.20
CA TYR A 44 8.80 -4.11 5.27
C TYR A 44 8.21 -4.32 6.66
N ASN A 45 7.07 -3.69 6.90
CA ASN A 45 6.52 -3.56 8.23
C ASN A 45 5.66 -4.79 8.55
N GLN A 46 4.77 -5.18 7.63
CA GLN A 46 3.89 -6.33 7.83
C GLN A 46 4.57 -7.67 7.54
N LYS A 47 5.62 -7.65 6.70
CA LYS A 47 6.32 -8.85 6.23
C LYS A 47 5.38 -9.86 5.55
N ASP A 48 4.29 -9.36 4.96
CA ASP A 48 3.27 -10.13 4.26
C ASP A 48 3.56 -10.10 2.75
N PHE A 49 4.14 -11.21 2.30
CA PHE A 49 4.57 -11.33 0.92
C PHE A 49 3.40 -11.47 -0.07
N ASP A 50 2.34 -12.16 0.36
CA ASP A 50 1.16 -12.39 -0.47
C ASP A 50 0.37 -11.09 -0.63
N LEU A 51 0.25 -10.30 0.44
CA LEU A 51 -0.35 -8.97 0.38
C LEU A 51 0.42 -8.05 -0.56
N ALA A 52 1.75 -8.00 -0.46
CA ALA A 52 2.56 -7.19 -1.36
C ALA A 52 2.36 -7.60 -2.83
N MET A 53 2.26 -8.89 -3.13
CA MET A 53 2.02 -9.37 -4.50
C MET A 53 0.66 -8.94 -5.07
N GLN A 54 -0.35 -8.64 -4.24
CA GLN A 54 -1.65 -8.15 -4.72
C GLN A 54 -1.55 -6.77 -5.36
N TYR A 55 -0.58 -5.95 -4.94
CA TYR A 55 -0.31 -4.64 -5.53
C TYR A 55 0.69 -4.71 -6.69
N ALA A 56 1.19 -5.90 -7.03
CA ALA A 56 2.19 -6.09 -8.08
C ALA A 56 1.54 -6.58 -9.39
N THR A 57 2.13 -6.22 -10.53
CA THR A 57 1.77 -6.86 -11.80
C THR A 57 2.10 -8.36 -11.75
N PRO A 58 1.46 -9.22 -12.57
CA PRO A 58 1.78 -10.65 -12.60
C PRO A 58 3.25 -10.95 -12.89
N LYS A 59 3.90 -10.09 -13.69
CA LYS A 59 5.33 -10.16 -13.96
C LYS A 59 6.15 -9.87 -12.70
N MET A 60 5.86 -8.76 -12.00
CA MET A 60 6.54 -8.41 -10.76
C MET A 60 6.29 -9.44 -9.66
N ALA A 61 5.05 -9.92 -9.50
CA ALA A 61 4.72 -10.98 -8.55
C ALA A 61 5.51 -12.28 -8.82
N ARG A 62 5.77 -12.62 -10.09
CA ARG A 62 6.64 -13.76 -10.43
C ARG A 62 8.09 -13.53 -10.03
N ILE A 63 8.61 -12.32 -10.25
CA ILE A 63 9.95 -11.93 -9.80
C ILE A 63 10.02 -12.07 -8.29
N MET A 64 9.06 -11.48 -7.56
CA MET A 64 8.93 -11.64 -6.10
C MET A 64 9.02 -13.12 -5.70
N LYS A 65 8.13 -13.98 -6.22
CA LYS A 65 8.11 -15.42 -5.89
C LYS A 65 9.45 -16.14 -6.06
N SER A 66 10.29 -15.74 -7.02
CA SER A 66 11.62 -16.34 -7.21
C SER A 66 12.58 -16.13 -6.03
N TYR A 67 12.33 -15.14 -5.16
CA TYR A 67 13.10 -14.88 -3.95
C TYR A 67 12.56 -15.60 -2.71
N GLY A 68 11.39 -16.25 -2.77
CA GLY A 68 10.83 -17.04 -1.68
C GLY A 68 10.10 -16.25 -0.60
N THR A 69 10.70 -15.20 -0.04
CA THR A 69 10.12 -14.42 1.08
C THR A 69 10.20 -12.90 0.87
N ALA A 70 9.32 -12.15 1.57
CA ALA A 70 9.34 -10.69 1.58
C ALA A 70 10.72 -10.15 1.98
N SER A 71 11.32 -10.68 3.05
CA SER A 71 12.64 -10.23 3.52
C SER A 71 13.77 -10.55 2.54
N GLN A 72 13.75 -11.69 1.84
CA GLN A 72 14.75 -12.00 0.81
C GLN A 72 14.61 -11.10 -0.41
N PHE A 73 13.38 -10.83 -0.85
CA PHE A 73 13.11 -9.88 -1.92
C PHE A 73 13.58 -8.46 -1.54
N ALA A 74 13.20 -8.00 -0.35
CA ALA A 74 13.57 -6.71 0.23
C ALA A 74 15.10 -6.50 0.29
N ARG A 75 15.82 -7.49 0.84
CA ARG A 75 17.27 -7.40 0.98
C ARG A 75 18.02 -7.44 -0.35
N ASN A 76 17.56 -8.23 -1.32
CA ASN A 76 18.34 -8.49 -2.53
C ASN A 76 17.95 -7.59 -3.71
N LEU A 77 16.66 -7.38 -3.97
CA LEU A 77 16.24 -6.63 -5.16
C LEU A 77 16.24 -5.13 -4.92
N ILE A 78 15.89 -4.71 -3.71
CA ILE A 78 15.70 -3.30 -3.36
C ILE A 78 16.70 -2.81 -2.32
N ASN A 79 17.69 -3.65 -1.96
CA ASN A 79 18.81 -3.36 -1.06
C ASN A 79 18.41 -2.63 0.23
N MET A 80 17.38 -3.12 0.89
CA MET A 80 16.80 -2.42 2.03
C MET A 80 16.77 -3.37 3.23
N GLN A 81 17.29 -2.89 4.35
CA GLN A 81 17.63 -3.68 5.54
C GLN A 81 17.02 -3.12 6.84
N TYR A 82 16.02 -2.26 6.77
CA TYR A 82 15.41 -1.62 7.93
C TYR A 82 14.81 -2.61 8.92
N ASP A 83 14.89 -2.28 10.22
CA ASP A 83 14.14 -2.98 11.27
C ASP A 83 12.65 -2.60 11.23
N GLU A 84 12.39 -1.29 11.12
CA GLU A 84 11.10 -0.64 10.87
C GLU A 84 11.33 0.60 9.99
N VAL A 85 10.36 0.95 9.13
CA VAL A 85 10.50 2.06 8.19
C VAL A 85 9.20 2.85 8.01
N VAL A 86 9.35 4.17 8.00
CA VAL A 86 8.30 5.11 7.57
C VAL A 86 8.46 5.32 6.07
N ILE A 87 7.37 5.14 5.33
CA ILE A 87 7.33 5.23 3.87
C ILE A 87 6.44 6.40 3.49
N GLU A 88 7.01 7.37 2.79
CA GLU A 88 6.30 8.58 2.38
C GLU A 88 6.42 8.80 0.87
N VAL A 89 5.37 9.33 0.26
CA VAL A 89 5.42 9.75 -1.15
C VAL A 89 6.15 11.09 -1.22
N ASP A 90 7.17 11.18 -2.06
CA ASP A 90 7.84 12.44 -2.33
C ASP A 90 6.92 13.34 -3.17
N MET A 91 6.30 14.31 -2.49
CA MET A 91 5.41 15.28 -3.12
C MET A 91 6.14 16.46 -3.78
N THR A 92 7.46 16.62 -3.56
CA THR A 92 8.20 17.80 -4.03
C THR A 92 8.33 17.85 -5.55
N ASN A 93 8.33 16.68 -6.20
CA ASN A 93 8.42 16.55 -7.66
C ASN A 93 7.19 15.86 -8.30
N MET A 94 6.09 15.68 -7.55
CA MET A 94 4.81 15.17 -8.05
C MET A 94 4.18 16.18 -9.03
N SER A 95 4.78 16.33 -10.20
CA SER A 95 4.14 17.01 -11.30
C SER A 95 2.96 16.16 -11.76
N LEU A 96 1.90 16.81 -12.25
CA LEU A 96 0.81 16.13 -12.98
C LEU A 96 1.33 15.30 -14.18
N ARG A 97 2.61 15.44 -14.54
CA ARG A 97 3.32 14.66 -15.56
C ARG A 97 3.79 13.29 -15.06
N GLU A 98 3.84 13.04 -13.76
CA GLU A 98 4.26 11.72 -13.28
C GLU A 98 3.14 10.69 -13.37
N GLN A 99 1.90 11.11 -13.66
CA GLN A 99 0.74 10.25 -13.91
C GLN A 99 0.14 10.57 -15.28
N TYR A 100 0.37 9.72 -16.27
CA TYR A 100 -0.19 9.87 -17.62
C TYR A 100 -1.10 8.69 -17.96
N GLY A 101 -2.41 8.94 -17.98
CA GLY A 101 -3.41 7.93 -18.32
C GLY A 101 -3.30 6.70 -17.43
N ASP A 102 -2.77 5.62 -17.99
CA ASP A 102 -2.61 4.32 -17.32
C ASP A 102 -1.19 4.05 -16.81
N LYS A 103 -0.31 5.05 -16.75
CA LYS A 103 1.06 4.91 -16.24
C LYS A 103 1.36 5.97 -15.19
N ALA A 104 2.09 5.58 -14.16
CA ALA A 104 2.60 6.50 -13.17
C ALA A 104 4.06 6.18 -12.81
N ASN A 105 4.83 7.20 -12.44
CA ASN A 105 6.11 7.03 -11.77
C ASN A 105 6.03 7.70 -10.39
N ILE A 106 6.28 6.95 -9.33
CA ILE A 106 6.14 7.45 -7.96
C ILE A 106 7.48 7.37 -7.26
N ASN A 107 7.93 8.49 -6.70
CA ASN A 107 9.09 8.54 -5.83
C ASN A 107 8.64 8.38 -4.38
N LEU A 108 9.34 7.51 -3.65
CA LEU A 108 9.08 7.19 -2.25
C LEU A 108 10.35 7.45 -1.44
N ILE A 109 10.17 8.01 -0.25
CA ILE A 109 11.19 8.20 0.77
C ILE A 109 10.99 7.14 1.84
N PHE A 110 12.07 6.47 2.19
CA PHE A 110 12.14 5.46 3.23
C PHE A 110 12.99 6.02 4.35
N THR A 111 12.39 6.24 5.51
CA THR A 111 13.10 6.70 6.71
C THR A 111 12.96 5.65 7.79
N GLY A 112 14.08 5.06 8.20
CA GLY A 112 14.08 4.01 9.20
C GLY A 112 15.39 3.91 9.95
N TYR A 113 15.51 2.84 10.73
CA TYR A 113 16.72 2.51 11.46
C TYR A 113 17.25 1.14 11.00
N PHE A 114 18.57 1.03 11.00
CA PHE A 114 19.27 -0.23 10.83
C PHE A 114 20.45 -0.25 11.78
N ASN A 115 20.52 -1.25 12.66
CA ASN A 115 21.56 -1.36 13.69
C ASN A 115 21.70 -0.08 14.55
N GLY A 116 20.56 0.56 14.87
CA GLY A 116 20.52 1.79 15.67
C GLY A 116 20.93 3.07 14.93
N LYS A 117 21.32 3.00 13.65
CA LYS A 117 21.62 4.16 12.83
C LYS A 117 20.41 4.54 11.98
N LYS A 118 20.03 5.82 11.98
CA LYS A 118 19.03 6.35 11.06
C LYS A 118 19.55 6.26 9.62
N ILE A 119 18.74 5.70 8.73
CA ILE A 119 19.01 5.62 7.29
C ILE A 119 17.80 6.19 6.56
N ASP A 120 18.08 7.07 5.60
CA ASP A 120 17.10 7.60 4.67
C ASP A 120 17.49 7.09 3.26
N ASP A 121 16.54 6.53 2.51
CA ASP A 121 16.73 6.03 1.14
C ASP A 121 15.54 6.46 0.26
N MET A 122 15.74 6.48 -1.06
CA MET A 122 14.71 6.81 -2.03
C MET A 122 14.54 5.70 -3.06
N ARG A 123 13.31 5.48 -3.51
CA ARG A 123 13.01 4.59 -4.65
C ARG A 123 12.01 5.23 -5.59
N SER A 124 12.22 4.99 -6.88
CA SER A 124 11.29 5.37 -7.93
C SER A 124 10.58 4.14 -8.47
N VAL A 125 9.26 4.20 -8.63
CA VAL A 125 8.44 3.04 -8.93
C VAL A 125 7.56 3.31 -10.13
N GLN A 126 7.73 2.49 -11.16
CA GLN A 126 6.87 2.53 -12.34
C GLN A 126 5.64 1.68 -12.08
N MET A 127 4.49 2.29 -12.31
CA MET A 127 3.19 1.70 -12.09
C MET A 127 2.35 1.74 -13.35
N ILE A 128 1.45 0.78 -13.45
CA ILE A 128 0.44 0.74 -14.52
C ILE A 128 -0.96 0.61 -13.93
N ARG A 129 -1.94 1.21 -14.61
CA ARG A 129 -3.35 1.09 -14.26
C ARG A 129 -4.00 -0.01 -15.08
N LYS A 130 -4.69 -0.94 -14.43
CA LYS A 130 -5.50 -1.98 -15.06
C LYS A 130 -6.85 -2.08 -14.37
N LYS A 131 -7.94 -1.96 -15.13
CA LYS A 131 -9.32 -2.01 -14.60
C LYS A 131 -9.50 -1.11 -13.38
N SER A 132 -9.06 0.14 -13.52
CA SER A 132 -9.10 1.18 -12.49
C SER A 132 -8.12 1.03 -11.32
N ASN A 133 -7.42 -0.10 -11.16
CA ASN A 133 -6.45 -0.31 -10.07
C ASN A 133 -5.02 -0.10 -10.53
N TRP A 134 -4.18 0.42 -9.63
CA TRP A 134 -2.75 0.60 -9.87
C TRP A 134 -1.97 -0.64 -9.45
N TYR A 135 -0.89 -0.92 -10.19
CA TYR A 135 -0.01 -2.05 -9.92
C TYR A 135 1.45 -1.67 -10.15
N ILE A 136 2.34 -2.23 -9.32
CA ILE A 136 3.79 -2.10 -9.43
C ILE A 136 4.28 -2.91 -10.63
N GLU A 137 4.82 -2.23 -11.64
CA GLU A 137 5.43 -2.83 -12.83
C GLU A 137 6.93 -3.02 -12.62
N LYS A 138 7.62 -2.00 -12.08
CA LYS A 138 9.07 -2.00 -11.90
C LYS A 138 9.47 -1.10 -10.73
N ILE A 139 10.44 -1.57 -9.94
CA ILE A 139 11.11 -0.77 -8.91
C ILE A 139 12.48 -0.36 -9.46
N ASN A 140 12.81 0.92 -9.37
CA ASN A 140 14.09 1.47 -9.76
C ASN A 140 14.85 1.95 -8.51
N PRO A 141 16.20 1.95 -8.56
CA PRO A 141 17.01 2.56 -7.52
C PRO A 141 16.73 4.07 -7.39
N ASP A 142 17.33 4.68 -6.37
CA ASP A 142 17.22 6.12 -6.10
C ASP A 142 17.45 6.93 -7.40
N PRO A 143 16.47 7.73 -7.86
CA PRO A 143 16.60 8.53 -9.07
C PRO A 143 17.66 9.64 -8.95
N PHE A 144 18.12 9.95 -7.74
CA PHE A 144 19.08 11.02 -7.46
C PHE A 144 20.47 10.52 -7.04
N ALA A 145 20.65 9.21 -6.82
CA ALA A 145 21.96 8.63 -6.54
C ALA A 145 22.87 8.76 -7.77
N ARG A 146 23.87 9.65 -7.67
CA ARG A 146 24.96 9.83 -8.65
C ARG A 146 26.20 9.04 -8.24
#